data_AF-E1ZZC3-F1
#
_entry.id   AF-E1ZZC3-F1
#
_cell.length_a   1.000
_cell.length_b   1.000
_cell.length_c   1.000
_cell.angle_alpha   90.00
_cell.angle_beta   90.00
_cell.angle_gamma   90.00
#
_symmetry.space_group_name_H-M   'P 1'
#
loop_
_entity.id
_entity.type
_entity.pdbx_description
1 polymer ?
#
loop_
_entity_poly.entity_id
_entity_poly.type
_entity_poly.pdbx_seq_one_letter_code
_entity_poly.pdbx_strand_id
1 'polypeptide(L)' 'IKFCVKNKIKCSDVLEMLTAAFGESTLSKKNVYKWYKLFTEGR' A
#
# COMPACT_ATOMS: atom_id res chain seq x y z
N ILE A 1 0.00 4.46 1.47
CA ILE A 1 -0.73 3.88 0.30
C ILE A 1 -1.24 4.96 -0.66
N LYS A 2 -2.17 5.85 -0.28
CA LYS A 2 -2.68 6.92 -1.18
C LYS A 2 -1.58 7.75 -1.85
N PHE A 3 -0.57 8.18 -1.07
CA PHE A 3 0.63 8.84 -1.59
C PHE A 3 1.37 7.98 -2.63
N CYS A 4 1.57 6.70 -2.34
CA CYS A 4 2.27 5.78 -3.22
C CYS A 4 1.53 5.59 -4.56
N VAL A 5 0.21 5.46 -4.52
CA VAL A 5 -0.64 5.36 -5.72
C VAL A 5 -0.56 6.64 -6.56
N LYS A 6 -0.61 7.82 -5.94
CA LYS A 6 -0.42 9.10 -6.65
C LYS A 6 0.93 9.20 -7.36
N ASN A 7 1.97 8.61 -6.77
CA ASN A 7 3.31 8.55 -7.36
C ASN A 7 3.52 7.33 -8.27
N LYS A 8 2.45 6.60 -8.62
CA LYS A 8 2.49 5.41 -9.50
C LYS A 8 3.45 4.31 -9.01
N ILE A 9 3.70 4.26 -7.70
CA ILE A 9 4.49 3.20 -7.05
C ILE A 9 3.67 1.92 -7.06
N LYS A 10 4.28 0.80 -7.45
CA LYS A 10 3.60 -0.51 -7.54
C LYS A 10 3.15 -0.99 -6.16
N CYS A 11 2.06 -1.75 -6.13
CA CYS A 11 1.52 -2.31 -4.88
C CYS A 11 2.51 -3.24 -4.15
N SER A 12 3.39 -3.95 -4.88
CA SER A 12 4.48 -4.76 -4.32
C SER A 12 5.42 -3.90 -3.48
N ASP A 13 5.89 -2.81 -4.05
CA ASP A 13 6.88 -1.93 -3.46
C ASP A 13 6.27 -1.18 -2.26
N VAL A 14 4.97 -0.87 -2.33
CA VAL A 14 4.21 -0.33 -1.20
C VAL A 14 4.15 -1.30 -0.03
N LEU A 15 3.95 -2.60 -0.31
CA LEU A 15 3.95 -3.62 0.74
C LEU A 15 5.33 -3.72 1.39
N GLU A 16 6.40 -3.77 0.60
CA GLU A 16 7.77 -3.81 1.11
C GLU A 16 8.12 -2.56 1.94
N MET A 17 7.76 -1.37 1.45
CA MET A 17 7.97 -0.12 2.21
C MET A 17 7.19 -0.10 3.53
N LEU A 18 5.95 -0.57 3.52
CA LEU A 18 5.14 -0.64 4.74
C LEU A 18 5.71 -1.68 5.72
N THR A 19 6.18 -2.82 5.24
CA THR A 19 6.83 -3.83 6.07
C THR A 19 8.16 -3.31 6.62
N ALA A 20 8.96 -2.60 5.83
CA ALA A 20 10.22 -2.01 6.27
C ALA A 20 10.03 -0.91 7.33
N ALA A 21 8.98 -0.09 7.20
CA ALA A 21 8.71 1.02 8.12
C ALA A 21 8.02 0.57 9.43
N PHE A 22 7.09 -0.39 9.35
CA PHE A 22 6.21 -0.75 10.47
C PHE A 22 6.43 -2.18 10.99
N GLY A 23 7.28 -2.98 10.35
CA GLY A 23 7.60 -4.34 10.76
C GLY A 23 6.35 -5.22 10.92
N GLU A 24 6.23 -5.89 12.06
CA GLU A 24 5.09 -6.76 12.38
C GLU A 24 3.79 -6.01 12.66
N SER A 25 3.86 -4.70 12.95
CA SER A 25 2.69 -3.84 13.14
C SER A 25 2.12 -3.33 11.81
N THR A 26 2.65 -3.81 10.67
CA THR A 26 2.21 -3.36 9.36
C THR A 26 0.82 -3.90 9.00
N LEU A 27 0.15 -3.20 8.08
CA LEU A 27 -1.14 -3.63 7.55
C LEU A 27 -1.00 -5.00 6.87
N SER A 28 -1.97 -5.90 7.12
CA SER A 28 -2.00 -7.19 6.42
C SER A 28 -1.99 -6.99 4.90
N LYS A 29 -1.35 -7.89 4.16
CA LYS A 29 -1.26 -7.84 2.69
C LYS A 29 -2.63 -7.66 2.02
N LYS A 30 -3.68 -8.30 2.55
CA LYS A 30 -5.07 -8.15 2.09
C LYS A 30 -5.58 -6.72 2.24
N ASN A 31 -5.32 -6.08 3.38
CA ASN A 31 -5.71 -4.70 3.63
C ASN A 31 -4.94 -3.71 2.76
N VAL A 32 -3.62 -3.92 2.58
CA VAL A 32 -2.80 -3.11 1.68
C VAL A 32 -3.36 -3.16 0.26
N TYR A 33 -3.67 -4.36 -0.25
CA TYR A 33 -4.25 -4.52 -1.58
C TYR A 33 -5.63 -3.87 -1.71
N LYS A 34 -6.51 -4.05 -0.72
CA LYS A 34 -7.83 -3.41 -0.68
C LYS A 34 -7.72 -1.90 -0.77
N TRP A 35 -6.88 -1.28 0.06
CA TRP A 35 -6.67 0.16 0.05
C TRP A 35 -6.00 0.64 -1.25
N TYR A 36 -5.02 -0.10 -1.75
CA TYR A 36 -4.35 0.22 -3.01
C TYR A 36 -5.34 0.25 -4.19
N LYS A 37 -6.23 -0.74 -4.27
CA LYS A 37 -7.29 -0.79 -5.28
C LYS A 37 -8.26 0.39 -5.13
N LEU A 38 -8.75 0.66 -3.92
CA LEU A 38 -9.67 1.79 -3.67
C LEU A 38 -9.07 3.13 -4.10
N PHE A 39 -7.80 3.39 -3.75
CA PHE A 39 -7.13 4.62 -4.14
C PHE A 39 -6.79 4.68 -5.65
N THR A 40 -6.62 3.54 -6.30
CA THR A 40 -6.41 3.46 -7.76
C THR A 40 -7.71 3.78 -8.51
N GLU A 41 -8.86 3.36 -7.98
CA GLU A 41 -10.19 3.65 -8.51
C GLU A 41 -10.65 5.10 -8.25
N GLY A 42 -9.81 5.94 -7.63
CA GLY A 42 -10.08 7.36 -7.41
C GLY A 42 -10.99 7.66 -6.22
N ARG A 43 -11.18 6.72 -5.30
CA ARG A 43 -11.93 6.91 -4.05
C ARG A 43 -11.02 7.35 -2.90
#